data_AF-A0A0E9NAR1-F1
#
_entry.id   AF-A0A0E9NAR1-F1
#
_cell.length_a   1.000
_cell.length_b   1.000
_cell.length_c   1.000
_cell.angle_alpha   90.00
_cell.angle_beta   90.00
_cell.angle_gamma   90.00
#
_symmetry.space_group_name_H-M   'P 1'
#
loop_
_entity.id
_entity.type
_entity.pdbx_description
1 polymer ?
#
loop_
_entity_poly.entity_id
_entity_poly.type
_entity_poly.pdbx_seq_one_letter_code
_entity_poly.pdbx_strand_id
1 'polypeptide(L)'
;MPGKSGLEPNTRFVTTHDSSGKSTFMKEGTVDVVPVGGGAALFALMWSTDTAKPDIVNDERDGGEASPQKNDGVLCRENGNTLRYIDFPPQSKGLMHRTDTLDYGIVLKGDIELELDNGEKKSMKSGDVAVQRGTNHAWNNNTGNWTRMAFVMIDAQPVPHDNDKFYFPSTAVAAVSSRSEYHMLYRVYLLATFTFA
;
A
#
# COMPACT_ATOMS: atom_id res chain seq x y z
N MET A 1 2.57 8.83 21.11
CA MET A 1 1.12 8.57 20.93
C MET A 1 0.97 7.70 19.70
N PRO A 2 0.15 6.64 19.72
CA PRO A 2 -0.23 5.95 18.48
C PRO A 2 -0.75 6.98 17.47
N GLY A 3 -0.27 6.93 16.22
CA GLY A 3 -0.80 7.76 15.14
C GLY A 3 -0.03 9.02 14.75
N LYS A 4 1.20 9.26 15.22
CA LYS A 4 2.08 10.31 14.65
C LYS A 4 3.51 9.82 14.52
N SER A 5 4.05 9.85 13.30
CA SER A 5 5.44 9.50 12.99
C SER A 5 6.45 10.60 13.35
N GLY A 6 5.98 11.81 13.67
CA GLY A 6 6.84 12.98 13.85
C GLY A 6 7.44 13.51 12.54
N LEU A 7 7.12 12.88 11.40
CA LEU A 7 7.40 13.40 10.07
C LEU A 7 6.41 14.53 9.74
N GLU A 8 6.77 15.31 8.73
CA GLU A 8 5.91 16.36 8.19
C GLU A 8 4.52 15.82 7.79
N PRO A 9 3.46 16.66 7.86
CA PRO A 9 2.13 16.27 7.39
C PRO A 9 2.15 15.80 5.95
N ASN A 10 1.31 14.80 5.64
CA ASN A 10 1.03 14.43 4.26
C ASN A 10 0.10 15.50 3.67
N THR A 11 0.49 16.12 2.57
CA THR A 11 -0.34 17.12 1.88
C THR A 11 -0.61 16.67 0.46
N ARG A 12 -1.84 16.90 0.00
CA ARG A 12 -2.27 16.60 -1.36
C ARG A 12 -3.01 17.80 -1.95
N PHE A 13 -2.77 18.02 -3.23
CA PHE A 13 -3.47 18.98 -4.07
C PHE A 13 -4.09 18.21 -5.24
N VAL A 14 -5.41 18.30 -5.38
CA VAL A 14 -6.19 17.61 -6.41
C VAL A 14 -6.65 18.65 -7.41
N THR A 15 -6.35 18.45 -8.69
CA THR A 15 -6.72 19.37 -9.76
C THR A 15 -7.96 18.86 -10.51
N THR A 16 -8.73 19.79 -11.08
CA THR A 16 -9.90 19.50 -11.94
C THR A 16 -10.07 20.63 -12.97
N HIS A 17 -11.19 20.65 -13.69
CA HIS A 17 -11.61 21.77 -14.55
C HIS A 17 -12.84 22.47 -13.96
N ASP A 18 -12.91 23.79 -14.10
CA ASP A 18 -14.12 24.57 -13.78
C ASP A 18 -15.18 24.44 -14.89
N SER A 19 -16.35 25.06 -14.71
CA SER A 19 -17.44 25.03 -15.70
C SER A 19 -17.12 25.68 -17.05
N SER A 20 -15.99 26.40 -17.16
CA SER A 20 -15.49 26.96 -18.40
C SER A 20 -14.41 26.10 -19.08
N GLY A 21 -14.06 24.96 -18.48
CA GLY A 21 -13.01 24.06 -18.95
C GLY A 21 -11.59 24.50 -18.58
N LYS A 22 -11.41 25.44 -17.65
CA LYS A 22 -10.07 25.86 -17.19
C LYS A 22 -9.62 25.01 -16.01
N SER A 23 -8.33 24.69 -15.95
CA SER A 23 -7.75 23.93 -14.84
C SER A 23 -7.81 24.71 -13.53
N THR A 24 -8.21 24.05 -12.45
CA THR A 24 -8.36 24.60 -11.09
C THR A 24 -8.07 23.53 -10.03
N PHE A 25 -8.06 23.89 -8.74
CA PHE A 25 -7.98 22.93 -7.64
C PHE A 25 -9.37 22.47 -7.19
N MET A 26 -9.57 21.15 -7.15
CA MET A 26 -10.73 20.51 -6.53
C MET A 26 -10.56 20.45 -5.01
N LYS A 27 -9.34 20.15 -4.54
CA LYS A 27 -9.06 20.02 -3.11
C LYS A 27 -7.60 20.31 -2.79
N GLU A 28 -7.40 20.89 -1.62
CA GLU A 28 -6.09 21.12 -1.04
C GLU A 28 -6.17 20.81 0.45
N GLY A 29 -5.22 20.04 0.98
CA GLY A 29 -5.21 19.78 2.41
C GLY A 29 -4.30 18.66 2.87
N THR A 30 -4.30 18.47 4.18
CA THR A 30 -3.60 17.38 4.85
C THR A 30 -4.37 16.07 4.71
N VAL A 31 -3.64 14.98 4.52
CA VAL A 31 -4.19 13.62 4.46
C VAL A 31 -3.95 12.93 5.80
N ASP A 32 -5.04 12.46 6.40
CA ASP A 32 -4.99 11.73 7.67
C ASP A 32 -4.26 10.40 7.53
N VAL A 33 -3.60 10.00 8.62
CA VAL A 33 -2.97 8.69 8.74
C VAL A 33 -3.85 7.74 9.53
N VAL A 34 -3.96 6.51 9.05
CA VAL A 34 -4.66 5.41 9.70
C VAL A 34 -3.62 4.38 10.16
N PRO A 35 -3.55 4.05 11.47
CA PRO A 35 -2.70 2.95 11.94
C PRO A 35 -3.19 1.61 11.40
N VAL A 36 -2.28 0.79 10.88
CA VAL A 36 -2.57 -0.56 10.35
C VAL A 36 -1.76 -1.60 11.12
N GLY A 37 -2.28 -2.83 11.21
CA GLY A 37 -1.61 -3.95 11.89
C GLY A 37 -1.34 -3.66 13.36
N GLY A 38 -2.31 -3.05 14.07
CA GLY A 38 -2.15 -2.66 15.48
C GLY A 38 -1.15 -1.52 15.71
N GLY A 39 -0.77 -0.76 14.67
CA GLY A 39 0.22 0.31 14.75
C GLY A 39 1.61 -0.08 14.19
N ALA A 40 1.71 -1.22 13.52
CA ALA A 40 2.91 -1.66 12.81
C ALA A 40 3.32 -0.71 11.66
N ALA A 41 2.36 0.04 11.10
CA ALA A 41 2.60 1.10 10.14
C ALA A 41 1.49 2.17 10.20
N LEU A 42 1.77 3.36 9.67
CA LEU A 42 0.77 4.42 9.49
C LEU A 42 0.52 4.65 8.01
N PHE A 43 -0.71 4.48 7.55
CA PHE A 43 -1.08 4.58 6.14
C PHE A 43 -1.80 5.90 5.87
N ALA A 44 -1.43 6.61 4.81
CA ALA A 44 -2.17 7.73 4.25
C ALA A 44 -2.56 7.43 2.80
N LEU A 45 -3.87 7.31 2.53
CA LEU A 45 -4.38 7.11 1.18
C LEU A 45 -4.38 8.45 0.43
N MET A 46 -3.49 8.58 -0.55
CA MET A 46 -3.34 9.82 -1.32
C MET A 46 -4.24 9.83 -2.55
N TRP A 47 -4.48 8.70 -3.21
CA TRP A 47 -5.48 8.61 -4.28
C TRP A 47 -5.79 7.14 -4.56
N SER A 48 -6.97 6.86 -5.09
CA SER A 48 -7.25 5.57 -5.68
C SER A 48 -8.27 5.69 -6.81
N THR A 49 -8.23 4.73 -7.72
CA THR A 49 -9.21 4.58 -8.79
C THR A 49 -9.71 3.15 -8.82
N ASP A 50 -10.95 2.98 -9.29
CA ASP A 50 -11.59 1.67 -9.47
C ASP A 50 -11.35 1.10 -10.88
N THR A 51 -10.63 1.86 -11.73
CA THR A 51 -10.30 1.48 -13.12
C THR A 51 -8.88 1.92 -13.50
N ALA A 52 -8.29 1.23 -14.47
CA ALA A 52 -6.94 1.49 -14.95
C ALA A 52 -6.91 2.75 -15.84
N LYS A 53 -8.07 3.07 -16.43
CA LYS A 53 -8.33 4.29 -17.18
C LYS A 53 -9.43 5.09 -16.46
N PRO A 54 -9.08 5.90 -15.45
CA PRO A 54 -10.06 6.69 -14.70
C PRO A 54 -10.77 7.69 -15.61
N ASP A 55 -12.07 7.90 -15.38
CA ASP A 55 -12.87 8.92 -16.05
C ASP A 55 -12.66 10.28 -15.39
N ILE A 56 -11.57 10.96 -15.75
CA ILE A 56 -11.24 12.30 -15.23
C ILE A 56 -12.16 13.41 -15.75
N VAL A 57 -13.17 13.08 -16.57
CA VAL A 57 -14.13 14.05 -17.13
C VAL A 57 -15.42 14.03 -16.33
N ASN A 58 -15.93 12.85 -15.99
CA ASN A 58 -17.24 12.71 -15.33
C ASN A 58 -17.17 12.22 -13.88
N ASP A 59 -16.02 11.68 -13.43
CA ASP A 59 -15.83 11.29 -12.02
C ASP A 59 -15.27 12.46 -11.21
N GLU A 60 -16.14 13.19 -10.53
CA GLU A 60 -15.77 14.31 -9.65
C GLU A 60 -15.39 13.86 -8.23
N ARG A 61 -15.32 12.55 -7.95
CA ARG A 61 -15.01 12.04 -6.61
C ARG A 61 -13.55 12.34 -6.24
N ASP A 62 -13.34 12.73 -4.98
CA ASP A 62 -12.01 12.65 -4.37
C ASP A 62 -11.67 11.19 -4.06
N GLY A 63 -10.84 10.56 -4.90
CA GLY A 63 -10.46 9.14 -4.79
C GLY A 63 -9.69 8.77 -3.51
N GLY A 64 -9.24 9.74 -2.70
CA GLY A 64 -8.65 9.46 -1.39
C GLY A 64 -9.63 9.55 -0.22
N GLU A 65 -10.78 10.20 -0.40
CA GLU A 65 -11.84 10.26 0.62
C GLU A 65 -13.00 9.33 0.33
N ALA A 66 -13.44 9.30 -0.93
CA ALA A 66 -14.60 8.52 -1.36
C ALA A 66 -14.29 7.01 -1.41
N SER A 67 -13.01 6.64 -1.45
CA SER A 67 -12.61 5.25 -1.58
C SER A 67 -12.71 4.50 -0.25
N PRO A 68 -13.39 3.33 -0.23
CA PRO A 68 -13.43 2.48 0.96
C PRO A 68 -12.04 1.95 1.38
N GLN A 69 -11.05 1.97 0.46
CA GLN A 69 -9.65 1.62 0.75
C GLN A 69 -9.03 2.47 1.86
N LYS A 70 -9.62 3.63 2.17
CA LYS A 70 -9.21 4.46 3.30
C LYS A 70 -9.32 3.69 4.63
N ASN A 71 -10.29 2.77 4.73
CA ASN A 71 -10.67 2.13 6.00
C ASN A 71 -10.61 0.60 6.00
N ASP A 72 -10.77 -0.06 4.86
CA ASP A 72 -10.80 -1.53 4.82
C ASP A 72 -9.43 -2.18 4.57
N GLY A 73 -8.40 -1.36 4.33
CA GLY A 73 -7.00 -1.76 4.18
C GLY A 73 -6.71 -2.62 2.94
N VAL A 74 -7.62 -2.68 1.97
CA VAL A 74 -7.30 -3.14 0.61
C VAL A 74 -6.18 -2.26 0.05
N LEU A 75 -5.13 -2.90 -0.47
CA LEU A 75 -3.94 -2.18 -0.93
C LEU A 75 -4.09 -1.61 -2.35
N CYS A 76 -4.73 -2.40 -3.23
CA CYS A 76 -5.10 -2.01 -4.58
C CYS A 76 -6.36 -2.79 -4.98
N ARG A 77 -7.30 -2.14 -5.66
CA ARG A 77 -8.50 -2.80 -6.19
C ARG A 77 -8.20 -3.47 -7.51
N GLU A 78 -8.93 -4.53 -7.80
CA GLU A 78 -8.98 -5.13 -9.13
C GLU A 78 -9.29 -4.06 -10.17
N ASN A 79 -8.57 -4.11 -11.30
CA ASN A 79 -8.60 -3.14 -12.38
C ASN A 79 -8.23 -1.70 -11.96
N GLY A 80 -7.80 -1.43 -10.73
CA GLY A 80 -7.57 -0.09 -10.21
C GLY A 80 -6.11 0.32 -10.13
N ASN A 81 -5.88 1.50 -9.55
CA ASN A 81 -4.58 1.91 -9.04
C ASN A 81 -4.71 2.67 -7.73
N THR A 82 -3.63 2.69 -6.95
CA THR A 82 -3.59 3.32 -5.63
C THR A 82 -2.27 4.04 -5.44
N LEU A 83 -2.33 5.28 -4.93
CA LEU A 83 -1.19 5.99 -4.36
C LEU A 83 -1.40 6.09 -2.85
N ARG A 84 -0.45 5.57 -2.07
CA ARG A 84 -0.45 5.70 -0.61
C ARG A 84 0.93 6.03 -0.08
N TYR A 85 0.96 6.80 0.99
CA TYR A 85 2.17 6.97 1.79
C TYR A 85 2.09 6.04 3.00
N ILE A 86 3.23 5.45 3.35
CA ILE A 86 3.38 4.57 4.50
C ILE A 86 4.54 5.06 5.34
N ASP A 87 4.26 5.34 6.61
CA ASP A 87 5.28 5.62 7.62
C ASP A 87 5.58 4.34 8.40
N PHE A 88 6.82 3.87 8.31
CA PHE A 88 7.34 2.72 9.01
C PHE A 88 7.98 3.15 10.34
N PRO A 89 7.52 2.62 11.49
CA PRO A 89 8.09 2.94 12.80
C PRO A 89 9.57 2.55 12.89
N PRO A 90 10.36 3.19 13.77
CA PRO A 90 11.70 2.73 14.11
C PRO A 90 11.71 1.26 14.54
N GLN A 91 12.77 0.53 14.17
CA GLN A 91 12.97 -0.88 14.55
C GLN A 91 11.77 -1.79 14.23
N SER A 92 11.06 -1.52 13.13
CA SER A 92 9.89 -2.29 12.71
C SER A 92 10.24 -3.33 11.65
N LYS A 93 9.50 -4.44 11.68
CA LYS A 93 9.61 -5.52 10.70
C LYS A 93 8.32 -5.59 9.88
N GLY A 94 8.49 -5.59 8.56
CA GLY A 94 7.40 -5.81 7.63
C GLY A 94 6.93 -7.25 7.66
N LEU A 95 5.67 -7.46 7.29
CA LEU A 95 5.15 -8.80 7.01
C LEU A 95 5.64 -9.24 5.62
N MET A 96 6.13 -10.47 5.54
CA MET A 96 6.45 -11.09 4.25
C MET A 96 5.16 -11.41 3.51
N HIS A 97 4.97 -10.77 2.36
CA HIS A 97 3.77 -10.87 1.54
C HIS A 97 4.05 -10.56 0.07
N ARG A 98 3.09 -10.94 -0.77
CA ARG A 98 3.01 -10.52 -2.18
C ARG A 98 1.59 -10.13 -2.52
N THR A 99 1.45 -9.33 -3.57
CA THR A 99 0.17 -8.88 -4.13
C THR A 99 0.18 -9.06 -5.64
N ASP A 100 -1.00 -9.15 -6.25
CA ASP A 100 -1.17 -9.16 -7.72
C ASP A 100 -1.09 -7.73 -8.27
N THR A 101 0.04 -7.08 -8.04
CA THR A 101 0.27 -5.69 -8.41
C THR A 101 1.66 -5.47 -8.98
N LEU A 102 1.78 -4.42 -9.78
CA LEU A 102 3.04 -3.74 -10.05
C LEU A 102 3.13 -2.55 -9.10
N ASP A 103 4.18 -2.50 -8.29
CA ASP A 103 4.38 -1.41 -7.34
C ASP A 103 5.63 -0.60 -7.67
N TYR A 104 5.50 0.72 -7.57
CA TYR A 104 6.63 1.64 -7.46
C TYR A 104 6.76 2.07 -6.00
N GLY A 105 7.67 1.42 -5.27
CA GLY A 105 8.01 1.75 -3.90
C GLY A 105 9.12 2.78 -3.85
N ILE A 106 8.80 4.02 -3.49
CA ILE A 106 9.71 5.17 -3.53
C ILE A 106 10.01 5.60 -2.10
N VAL A 107 11.29 5.66 -1.72
CA VAL A 107 11.67 6.18 -0.41
C VAL A 107 11.61 7.71 -0.45
N LEU A 108 10.65 8.31 0.28
CA LEU A 108 10.55 9.76 0.37
C LEU A 108 11.47 10.33 1.45
N LYS A 109 11.60 9.61 2.57
CA LYS A 109 12.38 10.07 3.72
C LYS A 109 12.89 8.92 4.56
N GLY A 110 14.16 8.99 4.97
CA GLY A 110 14.82 7.97 5.78
C GLY A 110 15.40 6.84 4.93
N ASP A 111 15.63 5.71 5.61
CA ASP A 111 16.22 4.49 5.04
C ASP A 111 15.30 3.31 5.34
N ILE A 112 15.20 2.37 4.40
CA ILE A 112 14.42 1.12 4.52
C ILE A 112 15.22 -0.05 3.95
N GLU A 113 14.94 -1.27 4.41
CA GLU A 113 15.45 -2.50 3.80
C GLU A 113 14.30 -3.25 3.12
N LEU A 114 14.45 -3.55 1.83
CA LEU A 114 13.63 -4.49 1.10
C LEU A 114 14.23 -5.90 1.27
N GLU A 115 13.46 -6.82 1.83
CA GLU A 115 13.80 -8.23 1.96
C GLU A 115 12.93 -9.08 1.04
N LEU A 116 13.54 -9.97 0.27
CA LEU A 116 12.86 -10.97 -0.57
C LEU A 116 12.83 -12.33 0.14
N ASP A 117 12.00 -13.23 -0.36
CA ASP A 117 11.72 -14.53 0.25
C ASP A 117 12.87 -15.55 0.20
N ASN A 118 13.80 -15.37 -0.74
CA ASN A 118 15.06 -16.09 -0.79
C ASN A 118 16.12 -15.56 0.20
N GLY A 119 15.77 -14.54 1.00
CA GLY A 119 16.64 -13.91 1.99
C GLY A 119 17.54 -12.81 1.43
N GLU A 120 17.47 -12.50 0.13
CA GLU A 120 18.14 -11.34 -0.43
C GLU A 120 17.58 -10.04 0.17
N LYS A 121 18.48 -9.09 0.42
CA LYS A 121 18.16 -7.83 1.09
C LYS A 121 18.81 -6.66 0.38
N LYS A 122 18.08 -5.56 0.28
CA LYS A 122 18.58 -4.30 -0.27
C LYS A 122 18.21 -3.14 0.64
N SER A 123 19.22 -2.44 1.14
CA SER A 123 19.03 -1.13 1.78
C SER A 123 18.76 -0.08 0.71
N MET A 124 17.72 0.71 0.93
CA MET A 124 17.26 1.80 0.08
C MET A 124 17.22 3.10 0.90
N LYS A 125 17.57 4.21 0.26
CA LYS A 125 17.66 5.55 0.84
C LYS A 125 16.68 6.48 0.16
N SER A 126 16.46 7.66 0.75
CA SER A 126 15.61 8.71 0.18
C SER A 126 15.97 8.99 -1.29
N GLY A 127 14.98 8.89 -2.18
CA GLY A 127 15.13 9.01 -3.63
C GLY A 127 15.22 7.67 -4.37
N ASP A 128 15.53 6.57 -3.69
CA ASP A 128 15.57 5.24 -4.30
C ASP A 128 14.16 4.72 -4.62
N VAL A 129 14.07 3.93 -5.68
CA VAL A 129 12.83 3.32 -6.17
C VAL A 129 13.01 1.82 -6.32
N ALA A 130 12.11 1.04 -5.74
CA ALA A 130 11.92 -0.37 -6.03
C ALA A 130 10.78 -0.52 -7.05
N VAL A 131 11.03 -1.31 -8.08
CA VAL A 131 10.00 -1.74 -9.04
C VAL A 131 9.61 -3.16 -8.68
N GLN A 132 8.52 -3.30 -7.93
CA GLN A 132 8.08 -4.57 -7.35
C GLN A 132 7.09 -5.25 -8.29
N ARG A 133 7.49 -6.39 -8.86
CA ARG A 133 6.73 -7.09 -9.91
C ARG A 133 5.98 -8.30 -9.35
N GLY A 134 5.11 -8.07 -8.36
CA GLY A 134 4.33 -9.11 -7.69
C GLY A 134 5.18 -10.12 -6.89
N THR A 135 6.41 -9.74 -6.52
CA THR A 135 7.34 -10.59 -5.77
C THR A 135 7.02 -10.61 -4.27
N ASN A 136 7.30 -11.73 -3.62
CA ASN A 136 7.19 -11.85 -2.17
C ASN A 136 8.26 -10.99 -1.48
N HIS A 137 7.83 -10.17 -0.52
CA HIS A 137 8.70 -9.19 0.11
C HIS A 137 8.24 -8.71 1.49
N ALA A 138 9.20 -8.13 2.22
CA ALA A 138 8.97 -7.39 3.45
C ALA A 138 9.74 -6.06 3.45
N TRP A 139 9.13 -5.02 4.02
CA TRP A 139 9.74 -3.70 4.24
C TRP A 139 10.16 -3.58 5.70
N ASN A 140 11.46 -3.54 5.95
CA ASN A 140 12.01 -3.50 7.30
C ASN A 140 12.63 -2.13 7.58
N ASN A 141 12.19 -1.46 8.64
CA ASN A 141 12.86 -0.28 9.15
C ASN A 141 13.80 -0.68 10.30
N ASN A 142 15.04 -0.97 9.93
CA ASN A 142 16.09 -1.34 10.89
C ASN A 142 16.72 -0.11 11.58
N THR A 143 16.20 1.11 11.37
CA THR A 143 16.76 2.34 11.90
C THR A 143 16.08 2.80 13.19
N GLY A 144 16.70 3.76 13.88
CA GLY A 144 16.10 4.41 15.06
C GLY A 144 15.11 5.53 14.72
N ASN A 145 14.86 5.80 13.43
CA ASN A 145 14.01 6.90 12.97
C ASN A 145 12.80 6.37 12.19
N TRP A 146 11.76 7.19 12.06
CA TRP A 146 10.66 6.90 11.16
C TRP A 146 11.11 7.05 9.70
N THR A 147 10.59 6.18 8.84
CA THR A 147 10.86 6.19 7.40
C THR A 147 9.54 6.30 6.65
N ARG A 148 9.47 7.19 5.65
CA ARG A 148 8.29 7.36 4.79
C ARG A 148 8.57 6.85 3.39
N MET A 149 7.66 6.03 2.88
CA MET A 149 7.64 5.61 1.49
C MET A 149 6.34 6.03 0.81
N ALA A 150 6.42 6.29 -0.49
CA ALA A 150 5.27 6.31 -1.38
C ALA A 150 5.18 4.95 -2.10
N PHE A 151 3.97 4.42 -2.19
CA PHE A 151 3.66 3.26 -3.01
C PHE A 151 2.61 3.65 -4.04
N VAL A 152 2.99 3.54 -5.31
CA VAL A 152 2.04 3.53 -6.43
C VAL A 152 1.84 2.08 -6.82
N MET A 153 0.63 1.56 -6.60
CA MET A 153 0.26 0.18 -6.86
C MET A 153 -0.73 0.14 -8.01
N ILE A 154 -0.50 -0.74 -8.96
CA ILE A 154 -1.34 -0.93 -10.14
C ILE A 154 -1.75 -2.40 -10.17
N ASP A 155 -3.05 -2.66 -10.34
CA ASP A 155 -3.55 -4.02 -10.52
C ASP A 155 -2.84 -4.71 -11.69
N ALA A 156 -2.41 -5.95 -11.48
CA ALA A 156 -1.61 -6.69 -12.44
C ALA A 156 -2.06 -8.14 -12.56
N GLN A 157 -1.69 -8.78 -13.67
CA GLN A 157 -1.90 -10.20 -13.82
C GLN A 157 -1.15 -10.98 -12.71
N PRO A 158 -1.80 -11.94 -12.04
CA PRO A 158 -1.14 -12.76 -11.04
C PRO A 158 0.06 -13.50 -11.63
N VAL A 159 1.17 -13.58 -10.89
CA VAL A 159 2.28 -14.46 -11.28
C VAL A 159 1.93 -15.89 -10.82
N PRO A 160 2.03 -16.92 -11.67
CA PRO A 160 1.66 -18.28 -11.34
C PRO A 160 2.25 -18.77 -10.02
N HIS A 161 1.40 -19.40 -9.20
CA HIS A 161 1.72 -19.87 -7.86
C HIS A 161 2.21 -21.32 -7.92
N ASP A 162 3.49 -21.56 -7.64
CA ASP A 162 3.93 -22.92 -7.34
C ASP A 162 3.92 -23.10 -5.80
N ASN A 163 2.71 -23.30 -5.24
CA ASN A 163 2.48 -23.53 -3.81
C ASN A 163 3.01 -22.44 -2.85
N ASP A 164 2.98 -21.17 -3.25
CA ASP A 164 3.50 -20.05 -2.47
C ASP A 164 2.80 -19.89 -1.11
N LYS A 165 3.56 -20.11 -0.03
CA LYS A 165 3.07 -20.07 1.36
C LYS A 165 2.68 -18.67 1.86
N PHE A 166 2.86 -17.65 1.04
CA PHE A 166 2.83 -16.24 1.44
C PHE A 166 1.99 -15.36 0.49
N TYR A 167 1.12 -15.99 -0.31
CA TYR A 167 0.23 -15.29 -1.21
C TYR A 167 -0.90 -14.58 -0.44
N PHE A 168 -1.07 -13.29 -0.71
CA PHE A 168 -2.24 -12.51 -0.32
C PHE A 168 -2.83 -11.88 -1.58
N PRO A 169 -4.10 -12.15 -1.91
CA PRO A 169 -4.76 -11.33 -2.91
C PRO A 169 -4.75 -9.88 -2.41
N SER A 170 -4.66 -8.92 -3.33
CA SER A 170 -4.60 -7.47 -3.05
C SER A 170 -5.70 -6.97 -2.10
N THR A 171 -6.78 -7.75 -1.96
CA THR A 171 -7.93 -7.56 -1.10
C THR A 171 -7.77 -8.00 0.38
N ALA A 172 -6.67 -8.65 0.78
CA ALA A 172 -6.57 -9.35 2.08
C ALA A 172 -5.48 -8.88 3.06
N VAL A 173 -4.67 -7.87 2.72
CA VAL A 173 -3.48 -7.52 3.53
C VAL A 173 -3.81 -6.84 4.87
N ALA A 174 -5.03 -6.31 5.04
CA ALA A 174 -5.45 -5.54 6.21
C ALA A 174 -5.72 -6.35 7.49
N ALA A 175 -5.98 -7.65 7.37
CA ALA A 175 -6.55 -8.45 8.47
C ALA A 175 -5.50 -9.15 9.35
N VAL A 176 -4.20 -8.94 9.09
CA VAL A 176 -3.13 -9.61 9.84
C VAL A 176 -2.48 -8.62 10.81
N SER A 177 -2.86 -8.67 12.08
CA SER A 177 -2.24 -7.87 13.15
C SER A 177 -1.16 -8.64 13.91
N SER A 178 -1.01 -9.95 13.66
CA SER A 178 -0.04 -10.81 14.32
C SER A 178 0.44 -11.99 13.46
N ARG A 179 1.63 -12.54 13.77
CA ARG A 179 2.16 -13.78 13.17
C ARG A 179 1.27 -15.01 13.44
N SER A 180 0.45 -14.98 14.48
CA SER A 180 -0.56 -16.02 14.77
C SER A 180 -1.80 -15.91 13.87
N GLU A 181 -2.31 -14.69 13.62
CA GLU A 181 -3.41 -14.46 12.68
C GLU A 181 -2.99 -14.76 11.24
N TYR A 182 -1.73 -14.52 10.91
CA TYR A 182 -1.10 -14.91 9.65
C TYR A 182 -1.27 -16.41 9.35
N HIS A 183 -0.94 -17.27 10.32
CA HIS A 183 -1.11 -18.72 10.17
C HIS A 183 -2.59 -19.16 10.15
N MET A 184 -3.48 -18.38 10.74
CA MET A 184 -4.91 -18.66 10.79
C MET A 184 -5.61 -18.30 9.47
N LEU A 185 -5.37 -17.09 8.93
CA LEU A 185 -5.88 -16.66 7.63
C LEU A 185 -5.31 -17.51 6.49
N TYR A 186 -4.05 -17.91 6.59
CA TYR A 186 -3.42 -18.88 5.69
C TYR A 186 -4.17 -20.23 5.68
N ARG A 187 -4.60 -20.75 6.84
CA ARG A 187 -5.39 -22.00 6.93
C ARG A 187 -6.81 -21.85 6.40
N VAL A 188 -7.45 -20.69 6.58
CA VAL A 188 -8.82 -20.44 6.09
C VAL A 188 -8.84 -20.31 4.56
N TYR A 189 -7.86 -19.63 3.96
CA TYR A 189 -7.75 -19.53 2.50
C TYR A 189 -7.45 -20.88 1.83
N LEU A 190 -6.57 -21.70 2.42
CA LEU A 190 -6.29 -23.06 1.95
C LEU A 190 -7.53 -23.98 2.00
N LEU A 191 -8.37 -23.87 3.02
CA LEU A 191 -9.59 -24.67 3.12
C LEU A 191 -10.67 -24.25 2.11
N ALA A 192 -10.73 -22.96 1.73
CA ALA A 192 -11.69 -22.46 0.74
C ALA A 192 -11.31 -22.81 -0.71
N THR A 193 -10.02 -23.03 -1.00
CA THR A 193 -9.55 -23.43 -2.34
C THR A 193 -9.54 -24.94 -2.59
N PHE A 194 -9.92 -25.78 -1.62
CA PHE A 194 -9.99 -27.25 -1.76
C PHE A 194 -11.41 -27.84 -1.74
N THR A 195 -12.45 -27.01 -1.89
CA THR A 195 -13.81 -27.50 -2.17
C THR A 195 -14.39 -26.82 -3.39
N PHE A 196 -13.81 -27.07 -4.58
CA PHE A 196 -14.48 -27.14 -5.88
C PHE A 196 -13.44 -27.60 -6.92
N ALA A 197 -13.15 -28.90 -6.92
CA ALA A 197 -12.72 -29.68 -8.07
C ALA A 197 -13.13 -31.13 -7.81
#